data_AF-A0A9P7KTB9-F1
#
_entry.id   AF-A0A9P7KTB9-F1
#
_cell.length_a   1.000
_cell.length_b   1.000
_cell.length_c   1.000
_cell.angle_alpha   90.00
_cell.angle_beta   90.00
_cell.angle_gamma   90.00
#
_symmetry.space_group_name_H-M   'P 1'
#
loop_
_entity.id
_entity.type
_entity.pdbx_description
1 polymer ?
#
loop_
_entity_poly.entity_id
_entity_poly.type
_entity_poly.pdbx_seq_one_letter_code
_entity_poly.pdbx_strand_id
1 'polypeptide(L)'
;MQCPTLINTTKPLYQVCATETLRQSHLTSQFHIQAKMTKAASVLFFLIGSAIAQISRTCVDIAFDPKTNVLSARCQPRDNSGYLPSGLDLNQCFGYDGTEITPTYRGNFGTSCGDCELFIAPDPFYGGAIYWIKCTCKGQTGKISVPLEDAVAHEYVSNKNGQLLC
;
A
#
# COMPACT_ATOMS: atom_id res chain seq x y z
N MET A 1 -6.50 -17.03 48.94
CA MET A 1 -6.63 -15.75 48.20
C MET A 1 -5.35 -14.97 48.39
N GLN A 2 -4.47 -15.00 47.40
CA GLN A 2 -3.23 -14.22 47.37
C GLN A 2 -2.82 -14.15 45.89
N CYS A 3 -2.89 -12.95 45.30
CA CYS A 3 -2.08 -12.61 44.14
C CYS A 3 -0.83 -11.89 44.66
N PRO A 4 0.38 -12.28 44.25
CA PRO A 4 1.57 -11.52 44.57
C PRO A 4 1.60 -10.18 43.80
N THR A 5 1.91 -9.11 44.51
CA THR A 5 2.08 -7.76 43.99
C THR A 5 3.44 -7.63 43.31
N LEU A 6 3.48 -7.36 42.01
CA LEU A 6 4.69 -6.85 41.33
C LEU A 6 4.56 -5.34 41.18
N ILE A 7 5.44 -4.62 41.88
CA ILE A 7 5.60 -3.18 41.78
C ILE A 7 6.54 -2.91 40.62
N ASN A 8 6.06 -2.25 39.56
CA ASN A 8 6.92 -1.47 38.67
C ASN A 8 6.17 -0.24 38.15
N THR A 9 6.86 0.90 38.22
CA THR A 9 6.34 2.25 38.08
C THR A 9 6.41 2.73 36.63
N THR A 10 5.27 2.72 35.91
CA THR A 10 4.86 3.69 34.86
C THR A 10 3.48 3.28 34.30
N LYS A 11 2.49 4.19 34.29
CA LYS A 11 1.05 4.08 33.89
C LYS A 11 0.74 3.41 32.51
N PRO A 12 -0.54 3.09 32.16
CA PRO A 12 -1.73 2.76 32.95
C PRO A 12 -2.36 1.38 32.61
N LEU A 13 -3.33 0.99 33.44
CA LEU A 13 -4.01 -0.30 33.54
C LEU A 13 -4.88 -0.68 32.33
N TYR A 14 -4.82 -1.96 31.93
CA TYR A 14 -6.03 -2.73 31.64
C TYR A 14 -5.95 -4.07 32.36
N GLN A 15 -6.88 -4.25 33.28
CA GLN A 15 -7.00 -5.37 34.19
C GLN A 15 -8.12 -6.26 33.65
N VAL A 16 -7.82 -7.49 33.23
CA VAL A 16 -8.85 -8.48 32.90
C VAL A 16 -8.67 -9.65 33.85
N CYS A 17 -9.53 -9.68 34.88
CA CYS A 17 -9.65 -10.82 35.79
C CYS A 17 -10.33 -11.97 35.05
N ALA A 18 -9.71 -13.16 35.08
CA ALA A 18 -10.37 -14.39 34.69
C ALA A 18 -11.36 -14.78 35.81
N THR A 19 -12.65 -14.86 35.46
CA THR A 19 -13.66 -15.47 36.33
C THR A 19 -13.75 -16.97 36.06
N GLU A 20 -13.50 -17.75 37.11
CA GLU A 20 -13.81 -19.18 37.17
C GLU A 20 -15.32 -19.45 37.21
N THR A 21 -15.64 -20.71 36.90
CA THR A 21 -16.72 -21.55 37.44
C THR A 21 -17.95 -21.70 36.55
N LEU A 22 -18.14 -22.91 35.98
CA LEU A 22 -19.15 -23.82 36.51
C LEU A 22 -18.96 -25.27 36.01
N ARG A 23 -19.37 -26.15 36.91
CA ARG A 23 -19.10 -27.58 37.06
C ARG A 23 -20.31 -28.37 36.55
N GLN A 24 -20.08 -29.63 36.16
CA GLN A 24 -21.01 -30.78 36.00
C GLN A 24 -21.03 -31.33 34.57
N SER A 25 -21.17 -32.61 34.30
CA SER A 25 -20.98 -33.89 35.00
C SER A 25 -21.31 -34.95 33.94
N HIS A 26 -20.62 -36.08 33.95
CA HIS A 26 -21.06 -37.41 33.48
C HIS A 26 -22.21 -37.48 32.46
N LEU A 27 -21.96 -38.09 31.28
CA LEU A 27 -22.64 -39.31 30.85
C LEU A 27 -22.12 -39.78 29.48
N THR A 28 -21.57 -40.98 29.49
CA THR A 28 -21.32 -41.84 28.33
C THR A 28 -22.62 -42.14 27.59
N SER A 29 -22.66 -41.94 26.28
CA SER A 29 -23.53 -42.72 25.41
C SER A 29 -22.91 -42.84 24.03
N GLN A 30 -22.68 -44.10 23.63
CA GLN A 30 -22.20 -44.51 22.33
C GLN A 30 -23.15 -44.00 21.25
N PHE A 31 -22.62 -43.41 20.18
CA PHE A 31 -23.37 -43.25 18.94
C PHE A 31 -22.56 -43.72 17.75
N HIS A 32 -23.23 -44.60 17.02
CA HIS A 32 -22.83 -45.28 15.81
C HIS A 32 -22.09 -44.41 14.80
N ILE A 33 -21.05 -45.00 14.22
CA ILE A 33 -20.47 -44.61 12.94
C ILE A 33 -21.59 -44.71 11.90
N GLN A 34 -22.17 -43.57 11.53
CA GLN A 34 -23.01 -43.42 10.34
C GLN A 34 -22.22 -42.55 9.37
N ALA A 35 -21.64 -43.20 8.37
CA ALA A 35 -20.99 -42.57 7.24
C ALA A 35 -22.00 -41.68 6.52
N LYS A 36 -21.93 -40.37 6.75
CA LYS A 36 -22.49 -39.38 5.85
C LYS A 36 -21.34 -38.84 5.01
N MET A 37 -21.41 -39.10 3.70
CA MET A 37 -20.66 -38.36 2.70
C MET A 37 -21.04 -36.88 2.82
N THR A 38 -20.31 -36.15 3.65
CA THR A 38 -20.30 -34.69 3.60
C THR A 38 -19.48 -34.33 2.38
N LYS A 39 -20.14 -33.85 1.31
CA LYS A 39 -19.46 -33.19 0.20
C LYS A 39 -18.61 -32.08 0.82
N ALA A 40 -17.30 -32.32 0.90
CA ALA A 40 -16.34 -31.34 1.38
C ALA A 40 -16.33 -30.19 0.36
N ALA A 41 -17.09 -29.14 0.64
CA ALA A 41 -16.88 -27.86 0.00
C ALA A 41 -15.54 -27.33 0.51
N SER A 42 -14.46 -27.67 -0.21
CA SER A 42 -13.16 -27.04 -0.03
C SER A 42 -13.30 -25.60 -0.48
N VAL A 43 -13.62 -24.70 0.46
CA VAL A 43 -13.51 -23.27 0.24
C VAL A 43 -12.02 -22.95 0.26
N LEU A 44 -11.40 -23.02 -0.91
CA LEU A 44 -10.05 -22.53 -1.14
C LEU A 44 -10.09 -21.00 -0.95
N PHE A 45 -9.70 -20.54 0.24
CA PHE A 45 -9.37 -19.14 0.48
C PHE A 45 -8.17 -18.80 -0.40
N PHE A 46 -8.44 -18.22 -1.58
CA PHE A 46 -7.42 -17.47 -2.30
C PHE A 46 -7.06 -16.26 -1.44
N LEU A 47 -6.00 -16.38 -0.65
CA LEU A 47 -5.21 -15.21 -0.26
C LEU A 47 -4.62 -14.67 -1.55
N ILE A 48 -5.40 -13.85 -2.27
CA ILE A 48 -4.88 -13.09 -3.39
C ILE A 48 -3.93 -12.10 -2.73
N GLY A 49 -2.65 -12.46 -2.70
CA GLY A 49 -1.61 -11.55 -2.27
C GLY A 49 -1.80 -10.27 -3.06
N SER A 50 -2.05 -9.17 -2.35
CA SER A 50 -1.85 -7.83 -2.86
C SER A 50 -0.39 -7.78 -3.25
N ALA A 51 -0.05 -8.18 -4.48
CA ALA A 51 1.26 -7.93 -5.02
C ALA A 51 1.41 -6.41 -4.91
N ILE A 52 2.34 -5.99 -4.06
CA ILE A 52 2.67 -4.60 -3.82
C ILE A 52 2.95 -4.02 -5.22
N ALA A 53 2.06 -3.17 -5.72
CA ALA A 53 2.08 -2.67 -7.10
C ALA A 53 2.97 -1.42 -7.21
N GLN A 54 3.85 -1.23 -6.24
CA GLN A 54 5.03 -0.37 -6.28
C GLN A 54 5.75 -0.49 -7.63
N ILE A 55 5.76 0.60 -8.36
CA ILE A 55 6.42 0.74 -9.66
C ILE A 55 7.93 0.55 -9.54
N SER A 56 8.54 0.93 -8.41
CA SER A 56 9.95 0.67 -8.08
C SER A 56 10.33 -0.81 -8.09
N ARG A 57 9.37 -1.70 -7.83
CA ARG A 57 9.60 -3.14 -7.78
C ARG A 57 9.12 -3.88 -9.00
N THR A 58 8.12 -3.34 -9.69
CA THR A 58 7.37 -4.06 -10.72
C THR A 58 7.51 -3.46 -12.12
N CYS A 59 8.23 -2.35 -12.25
CA CYS A 59 8.54 -1.71 -13.53
C CYS A 59 10.05 -1.44 -13.67
N VAL A 60 10.49 -1.33 -14.92
CA VAL A 60 11.87 -1.04 -15.33
C VAL A 60 11.88 0.09 -16.36
N ASP A 61 13.05 0.67 -16.60
CA ASP A 61 13.25 1.77 -17.57
C ASP A 61 12.30 2.95 -17.31
N ILE A 62 12.09 3.28 -16.03
CA ILE A 62 11.23 4.38 -15.62
C ILE A 62 11.89 5.70 -16.01
N ALA A 63 11.16 6.50 -16.78
CA ALA A 63 11.58 7.82 -17.25
C ALA A 63 10.40 8.78 -17.18
N PHE A 64 10.70 10.07 -17.03
CA PHE A 64 9.72 11.13 -16.96
C PHE A 64 10.06 12.23 -17.97
N ASP A 65 9.08 12.62 -18.78
CA ASP A 65 9.20 13.77 -19.68
C ASP A 65 8.57 15.01 -19.03
N PRO A 66 9.37 15.99 -18.58
CA PRO A 66 8.86 17.19 -17.92
C PRO A 66 8.10 18.15 -18.85
N LYS A 67 8.19 17.96 -20.18
CA LYS A 67 7.42 18.79 -21.14
C LYS A 67 5.99 18.31 -21.27
N THR A 68 5.77 17.00 -21.23
CA THR A 68 4.45 16.37 -21.39
C THR A 68 3.86 15.89 -20.07
N ASN A 69 4.65 15.89 -18.99
CA ASN A 69 4.32 15.30 -17.69
C ASN A 69 4.00 13.80 -17.74
N VAL A 70 4.49 13.10 -18.77
CA VAL A 70 4.27 11.67 -18.94
C VAL A 70 5.38 10.89 -18.24
N LEU A 71 4.98 10.01 -17.33
CA LEU A 71 5.80 8.94 -16.78
C LEU A 71 5.71 7.71 -17.69
N SER A 72 6.84 7.27 -18.23
CA SER A 72 6.93 6.06 -19.05
C SER A 72 7.73 4.99 -18.33
N ALA A 73 7.33 3.73 -18.47
CA ALA A 73 8.06 2.58 -17.96
C ALA A 73 7.76 1.33 -18.79
N ARG A 74 8.46 0.24 -18.50
CA ARG A 74 7.99 -1.10 -18.85
C ARG A 74 7.62 -1.84 -17.58
N CYS A 75 6.40 -2.35 -17.48
CA CYS A 75 5.84 -2.90 -16.25
C CYS A 75 5.50 -4.39 -16.39
N GLN A 76 5.74 -5.16 -15.34
CA GLN A 76 5.50 -6.60 -15.33
C GLN A 76 4.01 -6.89 -15.12
N PRO A 77 3.34 -7.62 -16.02
CA PRO A 77 1.97 -8.09 -15.83
C PRO A 77 1.91 -9.23 -14.81
N ARG A 78 0.71 -9.50 -14.30
CA ARG A 78 0.49 -10.49 -13.23
C ARG A 78 0.87 -11.91 -13.66
N ASP A 79 0.75 -12.22 -14.95
CA ASP A 79 1.09 -13.50 -15.54
C ASP A 79 2.61 -13.68 -15.79
N ASN A 80 3.42 -12.64 -15.52
CA ASN A 80 4.86 -12.61 -15.76
C ASN A 80 5.25 -12.89 -17.22
N SER A 81 4.35 -12.64 -18.18
CA SER A 81 4.57 -12.89 -19.62
C SER A 81 5.69 -12.04 -20.24
N GLY A 82 6.14 -11.00 -19.55
CA GLY A 82 7.21 -10.10 -19.97
C GLY A 82 6.82 -8.64 -19.72
N TYR A 83 7.81 -7.77 -19.62
CA TYR A 83 7.57 -6.34 -19.34
C TYR A 83 6.84 -5.66 -20.51
N LEU A 84 5.69 -5.04 -20.23
CA LEU A 84 4.87 -4.31 -21.20
C LEU A 84 5.15 -2.80 -21.11
N PRO A 85 5.32 -2.09 -22.24
CA PRO A 85 5.46 -0.64 -22.21
C PRO A 85 4.18 0.03 -21.70
N SER A 86 4.32 1.02 -20.85
CA SER A 86 3.21 1.79 -20.29
C SER A 86 3.60 3.26 -20.10
N GLY A 87 2.60 4.14 -20.22
CA GLY A 87 2.74 5.57 -20.03
C GLY A 87 1.56 6.13 -19.25
N LEU A 88 1.83 7.07 -18.35
CA LEU A 88 0.84 7.71 -17.49
C LEU A 88 1.12 9.22 -17.45
N ASP A 89 0.14 10.03 -17.83
CA ASP A 89 0.19 11.48 -17.64
C ASP A 89 -0.05 11.80 -16.16
N LEU A 90 0.98 12.32 -15.49
CA LEU A 90 0.93 12.61 -14.06
C LEU A 90 -0.03 13.75 -13.71
N ASN A 91 -0.49 14.56 -14.68
CA ASN A 91 -1.59 15.51 -14.46
C ASN A 91 -2.90 14.81 -14.08
N GLN A 92 -3.04 13.53 -14.39
CA GLN A 92 -4.20 12.73 -13.99
C GLN A 92 -4.14 12.29 -12.52
N CYS A 93 -2.95 12.26 -11.93
CA CYS A 93 -2.72 11.73 -10.58
C CYS A 93 -2.36 12.80 -9.55
N PHE A 94 -1.89 13.97 -9.98
CA PHE A 94 -1.37 15.01 -9.09
C PHE A 94 -1.89 16.40 -9.44
N GLY A 95 -2.14 17.19 -8.39
CA GLY A 95 -2.54 18.60 -8.44
C GLY A 95 -1.62 19.47 -7.59
N TYR A 96 -1.77 20.78 -7.69
CA TYR A 96 -1.05 21.75 -6.88
C TYR A 96 -2.03 22.72 -6.24
N ASP A 97 -2.00 22.83 -4.91
CA ASP A 97 -2.96 23.63 -4.14
C ASP A 97 -2.47 25.06 -3.83
N GLY A 98 -1.27 25.42 -4.30
CA GLY A 98 -0.59 26.67 -3.99
C GLY A 98 0.53 26.52 -2.96
N THR A 99 0.61 25.38 -2.28
CA THR A 99 1.62 25.08 -1.25
C THR A 99 2.40 23.82 -1.58
N GLU A 100 1.72 22.74 -1.96
CA GLU A 100 2.33 21.43 -2.22
C GLU A 100 1.70 20.71 -3.42
N ILE A 101 2.44 19.73 -3.97
CA ILE A 101 1.90 18.83 -4.98
C ILE A 101 1.21 17.69 -4.24
N THR A 102 -0.10 17.55 -4.45
CA THR A 102 -0.92 16.54 -3.76
C THR A 102 -1.46 15.49 -4.74
N PRO A 103 -1.54 14.23 -4.31
CA PRO A 103 -2.25 13.20 -5.05
C PRO A 103 -3.74 13.55 -5.15
N THR A 104 -4.24 13.67 -6.38
CA THR A 104 -5.65 13.97 -6.63
C THR A 104 -6.03 13.58 -8.05
N TYR A 105 -7.25 13.08 -8.22
CA TYR A 105 -7.74 12.67 -9.52
C TYR A 105 -7.94 13.90 -10.44
N ARG A 106 -7.26 13.90 -11.59
CA ARG A 106 -7.25 15.00 -12.57
C ARG A 106 -6.77 16.34 -11.98
N GLY A 107 -5.71 16.30 -11.19
CA GLY A 107 -5.19 17.47 -10.49
C GLY A 107 -4.50 18.53 -11.36
N ASN A 108 -3.95 18.16 -12.51
CA ASN A 108 -3.29 19.07 -13.46
C ASN A 108 -2.19 19.97 -12.85
N PHE A 109 -1.32 19.41 -12.00
CA PHE A 109 -0.22 20.16 -11.37
C PHE A 109 0.69 20.89 -12.38
N GLY A 110 0.86 20.35 -13.60
CA GLY A 110 1.70 20.92 -14.65
C GLY A 110 1.23 22.29 -15.17
N THR A 111 0.03 22.74 -14.80
CA THR A 111 -0.44 24.10 -15.09
C THR A 111 0.26 25.17 -14.23
N SER A 112 0.73 24.77 -13.05
CA SER A 112 1.33 25.67 -12.05
C SER A 112 2.78 25.30 -11.72
N CYS A 113 3.22 24.12 -12.12
CA CYS A 113 4.55 23.59 -11.86
C CYS A 113 5.29 23.24 -13.16
N GLY A 114 6.60 23.48 -13.19
CA GLY A 114 7.50 23.17 -14.30
C GLY A 114 8.90 22.81 -13.80
N ASP A 115 9.84 22.63 -14.73
CA ASP A 115 11.23 22.21 -14.44
C ASP A 115 11.31 20.99 -13.51
N CYS A 116 10.43 20.02 -13.78
CA CYS A 116 10.31 18.81 -12.99
C CYS A 116 11.45 17.83 -13.29
N GLU A 117 11.92 17.14 -12.26
CA GLU A 117 12.94 16.11 -12.35
C GLU A 117 12.48 14.86 -11.60
N LEU A 118 12.63 13.70 -12.23
CA LEU A 118 12.47 12.40 -11.58
C LEU A 118 13.77 12.05 -10.85
N PHE A 119 13.64 11.53 -9.63
CA PHE A 119 14.78 11.05 -8.84
C PHE A 119 14.33 9.94 -7.89
N ILE A 120 15.32 9.26 -7.29
CA ILE A 120 15.08 8.23 -6.29
C ILE A 120 15.45 8.79 -4.92
N ALA A 121 14.57 8.60 -3.95
CA ALA A 121 14.81 8.97 -2.56
C ALA A 121 14.10 8.00 -1.61
N PRO A 122 14.44 8.00 -0.30
CA PRO A 122 13.81 7.11 0.66
C PRO A 122 12.29 7.31 0.74
N ASP A 123 11.57 6.20 0.89
CA ASP A 123 10.17 6.13 1.22
C ASP A 123 9.96 6.83 2.57
N PRO A 124 9.00 7.76 2.67
CA PRO A 124 8.85 8.60 3.85
C PRO A 124 8.45 7.81 5.11
N PHE A 125 8.01 6.56 4.98
CA PHE A 125 7.54 5.72 6.08
C PHE A 125 8.43 4.51 6.35
N TYR A 126 8.93 3.85 5.31
CA TYR A 126 9.71 2.61 5.45
C TYR A 126 11.17 2.72 5.02
N GLY A 127 11.59 3.88 4.51
CA GLY A 127 12.99 4.17 4.16
C GLY A 127 13.54 3.41 2.93
N GLY A 128 12.74 2.60 2.24
CA GLY A 128 13.12 1.95 0.97
C GLY A 128 13.29 2.95 -0.16
N ALA A 129 14.05 2.64 -1.21
CA ALA A 129 14.23 3.57 -2.33
C ALA A 129 13.00 3.56 -3.27
N ILE A 130 12.35 4.71 -3.44
CA ILE A 130 11.16 4.88 -4.31
C ILE A 130 11.35 6.06 -5.28
N TYR A 131 10.49 6.16 -6.28
CA TYR A 131 10.50 7.27 -7.22
C TYR A 131 9.79 8.51 -6.69
N TRP A 132 10.41 9.66 -6.91
CA TRP A 132 9.91 10.99 -6.58
C TRP A 132 10.00 11.91 -7.78
N ILE A 133 9.12 12.90 -7.85
CA ILE A 133 9.31 14.07 -8.70
C ILE A 133 9.58 15.30 -7.85
N LYS A 134 10.47 16.17 -8.31
CA LYS A 134 10.68 17.50 -7.73
C LYS A 134 10.48 18.56 -8.80
N CYS A 135 9.68 19.58 -8.51
CA CYS A 135 9.26 20.59 -9.48
C CYS A 135 9.38 22.00 -8.91
N THR A 136 9.63 22.98 -9.77
CA THR A 136 9.47 24.39 -9.43
C THR A 136 8.01 24.76 -9.63
N CYS A 137 7.33 25.23 -8.58
CA CYS A 137 5.91 25.61 -8.65
C CYS A 137 5.72 27.11 -8.41
N LYS A 138 4.66 27.66 -9.00
CA LYS A 138 4.30 29.08 -8.85
C LYS A 138 4.09 29.42 -7.37
N GLY A 139 4.73 30.50 -6.92
CA GLY A 139 4.64 30.99 -5.55
C GLY A 139 5.67 30.40 -4.58
N GLN A 140 6.53 29.49 -5.06
CA GLN A 140 7.52 28.80 -4.23
C GLN A 140 8.92 29.35 -4.47
N THR A 141 9.73 29.39 -3.42
CA THR A 141 11.13 29.84 -3.47
C THR A 141 12.10 28.70 -3.80
N GLY A 142 11.64 27.44 -3.78
CA GLY A 142 12.40 26.25 -4.09
C GLY A 142 11.58 25.18 -4.79
N LYS A 143 12.22 24.05 -5.11
CA LYS A 143 11.51 22.90 -5.67
C LYS A 143 10.73 22.16 -4.59
N ILE A 144 9.51 21.77 -4.89
CA ILE A 144 8.67 20.89 -4.06
C ILE A 144 8.80 19.48 -4.59
N SER A 145 8.89 18.50 -3.69
CA SER A 145 8.94 17.08 -4.03
C SER A 145 7.71 16.31 -3.56
N VAL A 146 7.28 15.34 -4.36
CA VAL A 146 6.20 14.40 -4.01
C VAL A 146 6.62 12.98 -4.41
N PRO A 147 6.34 11.96 -3.58
CA PRO A 147 6.59 10.57 -3.95
C PRO A 147 5.54 10.10 -4.97
N LEU A 148 5.94 9.23 -5.89
CA LEU A 148 5.01 8.64 -6.87
C LEU A 148 4.30 7.39 -6.34
N GLU A 149 4.93 6.67 -5.41
CA GLU A 149 4.42 5.43 -4.83
C GLU A 149 4.59 5.49 -3.30
N ASP A 150 3.53 5.78 -2.56
CA ASP A 150 3.55 5.72 -1.09
C ASP A 150 3.07 4.33 -0.63
N ALA A 151 3.87 3.68 0.22
CA ALA A 151 3.67 2.33 0.69
C ALA A 151 2.55 2.16 1.75
N VAL A 152 2.09 3.23 2.43
CA VAL A 152 1.26 3.05 3.65
C VAL A 152 -0.25 3.06 3.39
N ALA A 153 -0.74 3.74 2.36
CA ALA A 153 -2.20 3.85 2.16
C ALA A 153 -2.65 4.05 0.73
N HIS A 154 -1.83 4.66 -0.13
CA HIS A 154 -2.23 5.00 -1.49
C HIS A 154 -0.99 4.96 -2.40
N GLU A 155 -0.81 3.86 -3.12
CA GLU A 155 0.10 3.85 -4.27
C GLU A 155 -0.47 4.82 -5.31
N TYR A 156 -0.06 6.10 -5.27
CA TYR A 156 -0.61 7.15 -6.13
C TYR A 156 -0.37 6.89 -7.61
N VAL A 157 0.74 6.20 -7.89
CA VAL A 157 1.03 5.58 -9.16
C VAL A 157 1.36 4.12 -8.88
N SER A 158 0.67 3.21 -9.55
CA SER A 158 0.82 1.78 -9.37
C SER A 158 0.83 1.03 -10.69
N ASN A 159 1.44 -0.16 -10.70
CA ASN A 159 1.36 -1.09 -11.80
C ASN A 159 0.15 -2.02 -11.65
N LYS A 160 -0.87 -1.84 -12.49
CA LYS A 160 -2.01 -2.76 -12.59
C LYS A 160 -1.88 -3.62 -13.85
N ASN A 161 -1.36 -4.83 -13.67
CA ASN A 161 -1.24 -5.84 -14.72
C ASN A 161 -0.47 -5.36 -15.97
N GLY A 162 0.66 -4.70 -15.76
CA GLY A 162 1.52 -4.17 -16.84
C GLY A 162 1.17 -2.74 -17.26
N GLN A 163 0.20 -2.10 -16.61
CA GLN A 163 -0.23 -0.73 -16.90
C GLN A 163 0.00 0.20 -15.70
N LEU A 164 0.66 1.34 -15.93
CA LEU A 164 0.75 2.43 -14.97
C LEU A 164 -0.60 3.12 -14.84
N LEU A 165 -1.10 3.24 -13.61
CA LEU A 165 -2.34 3.94 -13.27
C LEU A 165 -2.16 4.74 -11.97
N CYS A 166 -2.99 5.76 -11.78
CA CYS A 166 -3.43 6.14 -10.45
C CYS A 166 -4.56 5.16 -10.02
#